data_AF-A0A963F5L6-F1
#
_entry.id   AF-A0A963F5L6-F1
#
_cell.length_a   1.000
_cell.length_b   1.000
_cell.length_c   1.000
_cell.angle_alpha   90.00
_cell.angle_beta   90.00
_cell.angle_gamma   90.00
#
_symmetry.space_group_name_H-M   'P 1'
#
loop_
_entity.id
_entity.type
_entity.pdbx_description
1 polymer ?
#
loop_
_entity_poly.entity_id
_entity_poly.type
_entity_poly.pdbx_seq_one_letter_code
_entity_poly.pdbx_strand_id
1 'polypeptide(L)'
;MPYCTERNQRADTGLACLVTLARLHGLPADPEQLRHAFSESGRVFDEGAIVLAGRSLGLTIRAVTSSWDRLGKTPLPAIARH
;
A
#
# COMPACT_ATOMS: atom_id res chain seq x y z
N MET A 1 5.10 -29.11 -18.49
CA MET A 1 5.08 -27.64 -18.36
C MET A 1 5.07 -27.29 -16.88
N PRO A 2 6.11 -26.69 -16.31
CA PRO A 2 6.06 -26.25 -14.93
C PRO A 2 5.27 -24.94 -14.90
N TYR A 3 4.10 -24.96 -14.28
CA TYR A 3 3.47 -23.74 -13.83
C TYR A 3 4.28 -23.30 -12.61
N CYS A 4 5.11 -22.26 -12.78
CA CYS A 4 5.88 -21.66 -11.69
C CYS A 4 4.90 -20.99 -10.73
N THR A 5 4.32 -21.74 -9.81
CA THR A 5 3.56 -21.18 -8.69
C THR A 5 4.54 -20.78 -7.60
N GLU A 6 5.31 -19.73 -7.85
CA GLU A 6 6.22 -19.18 -6.86
C GLU A 6 5.91 -17.70 -6.66
N ARG A 7 4.89 -17.40 -5.86
CA ARG A 7 4.76 -16.09 -5.20
C ARG A 7 4.11 -16.22 -3.84
N ASN A 8 4.75 -16.98 -2.96
CA ASN A 8 4.55 -16.84 -1.51
C ASN A 8 5.81 -16.26 -0.85
N GLN A 9 6.38 -15.22 -1.47
CA GLN A 9 7.18 -14.28 -0.69
C GLN A 9 6.19 -13.55 0.20
N ARG A 10 6.40 -13.57 1.51
CA ARG A 10 5.65 -12.88 2.56
C ARG A 10 5.20 -11.50 2.06
N ALA A 11 4.04 -11.44 1.42
CA ALA A 11 3.67 -10.27 0.65
C ALA A 11 3.25 -9.20 1.65
N ASP A 12 3.96 -8.08 1.68
CA ASP A 12 3.56 -6.93 2.46
C ASP A 12 2.19 -6.47 1.93
N THR A 13 1.12 -6.86 2.62
CA THR A 13 -0.26 -6.62 2.18
C THR A 13 -0.55 -5.12 2.06
N GLY A 14 0.07 -4.30 2.92
CA GLY A 14 0.02 -2.85 2.85
C GLY A 14 0.65 -2.29 1.57
N LEU A 15 1.80 -2.83 1.16
CA LEU A 15 2.47 -2.44 -0.09
C LEU A 15 1.65 -2.86 -1.31
N ALA A 16 1.11 -4.09 -1.31
CA ALA A 16 0.26 -4.56 -2.38
C ALA A 16 -1.01 -3.70 -2.54
N CYS A 17 -1.63 -3.30 -1.42
CA CYS A 17 -2.76 -2.37 -1.43
C CYS A 17 -2.38 -1.00 -1.99
N LEU A 18 -1.24 -0.44 -1.55
CA LEU A 18 -0.77 0.86 -2.04
C LEU A 18 -0.54 0.84 -3.56
N VAL A 19 0.12 -0.20 -4.07
CA VAL A 19 0.36 -0.37 -5.52
C VAL A 19 -0.95 -0.48 -6.27
N THR A 20 -1.93 -1.20 -5.72
CA THR A 20 -3.26 -1.33 -6.33
C THR A 20 -3.98 0.02 -6.40
N LEU A 21 -3.92 0.83 -5.33
CA LEU A 21 -4.47 2.19 -5.31
C LEU A 21 -3.78 3.10 -6.34
N ALA A 22 -2.45 3.10 -6.35
CA ALA A 22 -1.69 3.93 -7.30
C ALA A 22 -2.03 3.57 -8.75
N ARG A 23 -2.15 2.28 -9.07
CA ARG A 23 -2.57 1.80 -10.39
C ARG A 23 -3.99 2.23 -10.76
N LEU A 24 -4.92 2.21 -9.79
CA LEU A 24 -6.28 2.73 -10.01
C LEU A 24 -6.27 4.21 -10.38
N HIS A 25 -5.35 4.98 -9.80
CA HIS A 25 -5.13 6.40 -10.13
C HIS A 25 -4.28 6.62 -11.39
N GLY A 26 -3.85 5.56 -12.08
CA GLY A 26 -3.01 5.65 -13.29
C GLY A 26 -1.55 6.01 -13.02
N LEU A 27 -1.08 5.88 -11.79
CA LEU A 27 0.31 6.20 -11.42
C LEU A 27 1.22 4.96 -11.56
N PRO A 28 2.46 5.15 -12.03
CA PRO A 28 3.44 4.07 -12.08
C PRO A 28 3.89 3.71 -10.66
N ALA A 29 3.38 2.60 -10.14
CA ALA A 29 3.77 2.07 -8.83
C ALA A 29 4.45 0.71 -8.98
N ASP A 30 5.75 0.69 -8.69
CA ASP A 30 6.58 -0.50 -8.70
C ASP A 30 6.78 -1.03 -7.26
N PRO A 31 6.30 -2.24 -6.94
CA PRO A 31 6.39 -2.78 -5.58
C PRO A 31 7.84 -3.00 -5.12
N GLU A 32 8.75 -3.38 -6.01
CA GLU A 32 10.13 -3.65 -5.64
C GLU A 32 10.85 -2.35 -5.29
N GLN A 33 10.72 -1.31 -6.11
CA GLN A 33 11.29 0.01 -5.82
C GLN A 33 10.73 0.60 -4.52
N LEU A 34 9.42 0.52 -4.30
CA LEU A 34 8.82 1.00 -3.06
C LEU A 34 9.36 0.21 -1.86
N ARG A 35 9.47 -1.11 -1.96
CA ARG A 35 10.02 -1.94 -0.90
C ARG A 35 11.47 -1.56 -0.59
N HIS A 36 12.31 -1.34 -1.60
CA HIS A 36 13.68 -0.91 -1.36
C HIS A 36 13.80 0.51 -0.80
N ALA A 37 12.92 1.43 -1.22
CA ALA A 37 12.96 2.83 -0.79
C ALA A 37 12.37 3.05 0.62
N PHE A 38 11.38 2.26 1.02
CA PHE A 38 10.58 2.51 2.22
C PHE A 38 10.54 1.33 3.23
N SER A 39 11.08 0.15 2.92
CA SER A 39 11.24 -0.92 3.91
C SER A 39 12.49 -0.66 4.75
N GLU A 40 12.30 -0.12 5.95
CA GLU A 40 13.36 -0.11 6.96
C GLU A 40 13.57 -1.53 7.50
N SER A 41 14.74 -2.09 7.19
CA SER A 41 15.28 -3.29 7.86
C SER A 41 14.43 -4.56 7.76
N GLY A 42 13.75 -4.79 6.63
CA GLY A 42 13.00 -6.03 6.39
C GLY A 42 11.69 -6.14 7.18
N ARG A 43 11.18 -4.99 7.66
CA ARG A 43 9.86 -4.91 8.28
C ARG A 43 8.78 -4.65 7.24
N VAL A 44 7.57 -5.06 7.61
CA VAL A 44 6.33 -4.79 6.88
C VAL A 44 6.14 -3.27 6.80
N PHE A 45 5.53 -2.82 5.70
CA PHE A 45 5.16 -1.40 5.55
C PHE A 45 4.32 -0.92 6.71
N ASP A 46 4.90 -0.07 7.54
CA ASP A 46 4.18 0.61 8.61
C ASP A 46 3.30 1.73 8.04
N GLU A 47 2.36 2.23 8.84
CA GLU A 47 1.37 3.21 8.39
C GLU A 47 2.04 4.48 7.86
N GLY A 48 3.12 4.93 8.52
CA GLY A 48 3.94 6.05 8.06
C GLY A 48 4.66 5.78 6.74
N ALA A 49 5.20 4.58 6.54
CA ALA A 49 5.87 4.18 5.30
C ALA A 49 4.89 4.15 4.13
N ILE A 50 3.66 3.67 4.35
CA ILE A 50 2.58 3.69 3.34
C ILE A 50 2.24 5.13 2.96
N VAL A 51 2.03 6.01 3.96
CA VAL A 51 1.71 7.42 3.72
C VAL A 51 2.81 8.14 2.94
N LEU A 52 4.07 7.91 3.31
CA LEU A 52 5.22 8.51 2.66
C LEU A 52 5.40 7.99 1.23
N ALA A 53 5.32 6.68 1.03
CA ALA A 53 5.41 6.04 -0.27
C ALA A 53 4.32 6.53 -1.24
N GLY A 54 3.06 6.59 -0.80
CA GLY A 54 1.98 7.10 -1.65
C GLY A 54 2.15 8.58 -1.99
N ARG A 55 2.60 9.41 -1.04
CA ARG A 55 2.92 10.82 -1.32
C ARG A 55 4.06 10.97 -2.32
N SER A 56 5.08 10.12 -2.22
CA SER A 56 6.20 10.09 -3.17
C SER A 56 5.76 9.70 -4.58
N LEU A 57 4.69 8.91 -4.72
CA LEU A 57 4.10 8.56 -6.02
C LEU A 57 3.18 9.65 -6.60
N GLY A 58 2.91 10.73 -5.85
CA GLY A 58 1.98 11.79 -6.25
C GLY A 58 0.53 11.57 -5.81
N LEU A 59 0.27 10.59 -4.93
CA LEU A 59 -1.07 10.41 -4.34
C LEU A 59 -1.30 11.38 -3.19
N THR A 60 -2.54 11.89 -3.09
CA THR A 60 -2.99 12.64 -1.91
C THR A 60 -3.52 11.67 -0.86
N ILE A 61 -2.65 11.19 0.02
CA ILE A 61 -3.02 10.24 1.10
C ILE A 61 -2.72 10.78 2.50
N ARG A 62 -3.49 10.28 3.46
CA ARG A 62 -3.38 10.62 4.88
C ARG A 62 -3.78 9.41 5.72
N ALA A 63 -3.02 9.12 6.77
CA ALA A 63 -3.43 8.23 7.84
C ALA A 63 -4.52 8.90 8.69
N VAL A 64 -5.68 8.27 8.79
CA VAL A 64 -6.80 8.76 9.59
C VAL A 64 -7.35 7.65 10.46
N THR A 65 -7.47 7.91 11.75
CA THR A 65 -8.21 7.02 12.65
C THR A 65 -9.70 7.35 12.51
N SER A 66 -10.46 6.44 11.90
CA SER A 66 -11.91 6.60 11.73
C SER A 66 -12.67 5.51 12.46
N SER A 67 -13.78 5.87 13.10
CA SER A 67 -14.75 4.91 13.65
C SER A 67 -15.67 4.37 12.54
N TRP A 68 -16.35 3.25 12.79
CA TRP A 68 -17.28 2.63 11.83
C TRP A 68 -18.34 3.61 11.27
N ASP A 69 -18.87 4.54 12.07
CA ASP A 69 -19.81 5.58 11.61
C ASP A 69 -19.21 6.53 10.55
N ARG A 70 -17.91 6.81 10.65
CA ARG A 70 -17.21 7.76 9.79
C ARG A 70 -16.71 7.10 8.50
N LEU A 71 -16.51 5.79 8.50
CA LEU A 71 -16.00 5.03 7.34
C LEU A 71 -16.93 5.18 6.12
N GLY A 72 -18.24 5.20 6.31
CA GLY A 72 -19.20 5.41 5.22
C GLY A 72 -19.14 6.82 4.61
N LYS A 73 -18.54 7.79 5.31
CA LYS A 73 -18.38 9.18 4.87
C LYS A 73 -16.97 9.49 4.36
N THR A 74 -16.04 8.54 4.46
CA THR A 74 -14.68 8.73 3.92
C THR A 74 -14.61 8.41 2.43
N PRO A 75 -13.77 9.14 1.67
CA PRO A 75 -13.58 8.85 0.26
C PRO A 75 -12.96 7.46 0.09
N LEU A 76 -13.68 6.60 -0.61
CA LEU A 76 -13.21 5.28 -1.02
C LEU A 76 -12.48 5.40 -2.36
N PRO A 77 -11.50 4.54 -2.66
CA PRO A 77 -11.01 3.41 -1.86
C PRO A 77 -10.05 3.78 -0.71
N ALA A 78 -10.11 3.03 0.39
CA ALA A 78 -9.26 3.24 1.58
C ALA A 78 -8.58 1.92 2.02
N ILE A 79 -7.41 2.04 2.64
CA ILE A 79 -6.70 0.92 3.29
C ILE A 79 -6.99 0.99 4.79
N ALA A 80 -7.42 -0.12 5.38
CA ALA A 80 -7.61 -0.26 6.81
C ALA A 80 -6.67 -1.32 7.37
N ARG A 81 -6.22 -1.13 8.60
CA ARG A 81 -5.52 -2.15 9.40
C ARG A 81 -6.47 -2.67 10.48
N HIS A 82 -6.44 -3.98 10.72
CA HIS A 82 -7.20 -4.64 11.78
C HIS A 82 -6.24 -5.24 12.80
#